data_AF-A0A074VSD7-F1
#
_entry.id   AF-A0A074VSD7-F1
#
_cell.length_a   1.000
_cell.length_b   1.000
_cell.length_c   1.000
_cell.angle_alpha   90.00
_cell.angle_beta   90.00
_cell.angle_gamma   90.00
#
_symmetry.space_group_name_H-M   'P 1'
#
loop_
_entity.id
_entity.type
_entity.pdbx_description
1 polymer ?
#
loop_
_entity_poly.entity_id
_entity_poly.type
_entity_poly.pdbx_seq_one_letter_code
_entity_poly.pdbx_strand_id
1 'polypeptide(L)' 'MEETENKTIYAEADREAAREELTKVQEAYRSIVEGPDTELADEVKRRIGQRIRELEAGVKNMEDIAMNQD' A
#
# COMPACT_ATOMS: atom_id res chain seq x y z
N MET A 1 13.13 26.68 10.59
CA MET A 1 12.06 25.93 11.29
C MET A 1 10.97 25.57 10.31
N GLU A 2 10.38 26.56 9.62
CA GLU A 2 9.28 26.35 8.66
C GLU A 2 9.57 25.34 7.52
N GLU A 3 10.77 25.35 6.92
CA GLU A 3 11.11 24.37 5.86
C GLU A 3 11.23 22.92 6.36
N THR A 4 11.67 22.71 7.60
CA THR A 4 11.80 21.38 8.20
C THR A 4 10.43 20.83 8.60
N GLU A 5 9.60 21.69 9.20
CA GLU A 5 8.22 21.39 9.58
C GLU A 5 7.35 21.05 8.37
N ASN A 6 7.45 21.85 7.30
CA ASN A 6 6.77 21.56 6.03
C ASN A 6 7.19 20.21 5.44
N LYS A 7 8.51 19.90 5.41
CA LYS A 7 8.99 18.60 4.91
C LYS A 7 8.44 17.42 5.71
N THR A 8 8.32 17.55 7.03
CA THR A 8 7.73 16.51 7.89
C THR A 8 6.24 16.31 7.61
N ILE A 9 5.48 17.40 7.46
CA ILE A 9 4.04 17.36 7.13
C ILE A 9 3.80 16.70 5.76
N TYR A 10 4.56 17.07 4.74
CA TYR A 10 4.44 16.43 3.41
C TYR A 10 4.76 14.94 3.48
N ALA A 11 5.80 14.54 4.22
CA ALA A 11 6.15 13.14 4.37
C ALA A 11 5.08 12.32 5.11
N GLU A 12 4.37 12.92 6.06
CA GLU A 12 3.24 12.26 6.76
C GLU A 12 2.03 12.08 5.85
N ALA A 13 1.63 13.14 5.14
CA ALA A 13 0.53 13.09 4.18
C ALA A 13 0.79 12.07 3.05
N ASP A 14 2.03 11.99 2.55
CA ASP A 14 2.43 11.02 1.52
C ASP A 14 2.31 9.57 2.02
N ARG A 15 2.66 9.30 3.28
CA ARG A 15 2.51 7.96 3.90
C ARG A 15 1.05 7.60 4.08
N GLU A 16 0.23 8.54 4.54
CA GLU A 16 -1.22 8.33 4.67
C GLU A 16 -1.86 8.02 3.32
N ALA A 17 -1.55 8.81 2.29
CA ALA A 17 -2.03 8.58 0.93
C ALA A 17 -1.58 7.20 0.39
N ALA A 18 -0.33 6.82 0.61
CA ALA A 18 0.16 5.50 0.19
C ALA A 18 -0.57 4.34 0.89
N ARG A 19 -0.91 4.50 2.16
CA ARG A 19 -1.64 3.51 2.96
C ARG A 19 -3.11 3.40 2.51
N GLU A 20 -3.74 4.53 2.20
CA GLU A 20 -5.10 4.57 1.66
C GLU A 20 -5.18 3.88 0.29
N GLU A 21 -4.27 4.22 -0.62
CA GLU A 21 -4.26 3.63 -1.97
C GLU A 21 -3.91 2.14 -1.95
N LEU A 22 -2.98 1.71 -1.08
CA LEU A 22 -2.72 0.28 -0.88
C LEU A 22 -3.99 -0.46 -0.42
N THR A 23 -4.75 0.13 0.51
CA THR A 23 -6.00 -0.43 1.02
C THR A 23 -7.01 -0.63 -0.11
N LYS A 24 -7.22 0.39 -0.95
CA LYS A 24 -8.13 0.31 -2.11
C LYS A 24 -7.75 -0.83 -3.06
N VAL A 25 -6.46 -0.98 -3.36
CA VAL A 25 -5.97 -2.04 -4.25
C VAL A 25 -6.14 -3.42 -3.62
N GLN A 26 -5.88 -3.57 -2.32
CA GLN A 26 -6.09 -4.82 -1.60
C GLN A 26 -7.57 -5.22 -1.55
N GLU A 27 -8.47 -4.26 -1.34
CA GLU A 27 -9.92 -4.49 -1.37
C GLU A 27 -10.39 -4.93 -2.75
N ALA A 28 -9.95 -4.23 -3.81
CA ALA A 28 -10.27 -4.63 -5.17
C ALA A 28 -9.75 -6.04 -5.48
N TYR A 29 -8.50 -6.34 -5.14
CA TYR A 29 -7.91 -7.67 -5.29
C TYR A 29 -8.73 -8.74 -4.54
N ARG A 30 -9.06 -8.48 -3.27
CA ARG A 30 -9.84 -9.39 -2.43
C ARG A 30 -11.23 -9.66 -3.01
N SER A 31 -11.92 -8.61 -3.47
CA SER A 31 -13.26 -8.72 -4.06
C SER A 31 -13.30 -9.65 -5.28
N ILE A 32 -12.22 -9.68 -6.07
CA ILE A 32 -12.10 -10.56 -7.23
C ILE A 32 -11.72 -11.97 -6.78
N VAL A 33 -10.75 -12.08 -5.88
CA VAL A 33 -10.19 -13.35 -5.42
C VAL A 33 -11.17 -14.20 -4.62
N GLU A 34 -12.05 -13.55 -3.87
CA GLU A 34 -13.14 -14.18 -3.09
C GLU A 34 -14.44 -14.26 -3.88
N GLY A 35 -14.44 -13.80 -5.13
CA GLY A 35 -15.59 -13.82 -6.03
C GLY A 35 -15.95 -15.23 -6.52
N PRO A 36 -17.15 -15.40 -7.11
CA PRO A 36 -17.63 -16.69 -7.60
C PRO A 36 -16.93 -17.17 -8.88
N ASP A 37 -16.27 -16.29 -9.63
CA ASP A 37 -15.52 -16.62 -10.84
C ASP A 37 -14.12 -17.14 -10.48
N THR A 38 -14.00 -18.46 -10.38
CA THR A 38 -12.76 -19.11 -9.95
C THR A 38 -11.62 -18.97 -10.95
N GLU A 39 -11.92 -18.92 -12.25
CA GLU A 39 -10.89 -18.79 -13.29
C GLU A 39 -10.28 -17.37 -13.27
N LEU A 40 -11.13 -16.35 -13.16
CA LEU A 40 -10.68 -14.97 -12.98
C LEU A 40 -9.91 -14.80 -11.66
N ALA A 41 -10.42 -15.37 -10.56
CA ALA A 41 -9.77 -15.31 -9.25
C ALA A 41 -8.34 -15.89 -9.29
N ASP A 42 -8.15 -17.04 -9.94
CA ASP A 42 -6.85 -17.70 -10.01
C ASP A 42 -5.87 -16.93 -10.91
N GLU A 43 -6.34 -16.36 -12.02
CA GLU A 43 -5.50 -15.53 -12.88
C GLU A 43 -5.06 -14.24 -12.18
N VAL A 44 -5.97 -13.60 -11.44
CA VAL A 44 -5.67 -12.39 -10.65
C VAL A 44 -4.70 -12.71 -9.51
N LYS A 45 -4.91 -13.81 -8.76
CA LYS A 45 -3.94 -14.27 -7.74
C LYS A 45 -2.54 -14.44 -8.33
N ARG A 46 -2.45 -15.12 -9.48
CA ARG A 46 -1.17 -15.44 -10.14
C ARG A 46 -0.43 -14.20 -10.61
N ARG A 47 -1.13 -13.22 -11.20
CA ARG A 47 -0.51 -12.02 -11.75
C ARG A 47 -0.25 -10.93 -10.73
N ILE A 48 -1.21 -10.72 -9.83
CA ILE A 48 -1.25 -9.52 -8.99
C ILE A 48 -0.84 -9.83 -7.54
N GLY A 49 -0.97 -11.08 -7.08
CA GLY A 49 -0.67 -11.44 -5.70
C GLY A 49 0.76 -11.13 -5.27
N GLN A 50 1.76 -11.28 -6.15
CA GLN A 50 3.13 -10.84 -5.86
C GLN A 50 3.22 -9.32 -5.74
N ARG A 51 2.54 -8.59 -6.63
CA ARG A 51 2.56 -7.12 -6.64
C ARG A 51 1.95 -6.53 -5.38
N ILE A 52 0.89 -7.12 -4.84
CA ILE A 52 0.29 -6.73 -3.56
C ILE A 52 1.35 -6.83 -2.44
N ARG A 53 2.06 -7.97 -2.35
CA ARG A 53 3.11 -8.16 -1.33
C ARG A 53 4.27 -7.16 -1.46
N GLU A 54 4.67 -6.84 -2.70
CA GLU A 54 5.69 -5.81 -2.95
C GLU A 54 5.24 -4.43 -2.46
N LEU A 55 3.98 -4.06 -2.70
CA LEU A 55 3.42 -2.80 -2.24
C LEU A 55 3.28 -2.76 -0.71
N GLU A 56 2.82 -3.85 -0.08
CA GLU A 56 2.77 -3.98 1.38
C GLU A 56 4.15 -3.78 2.02
N ALA A 57 5.17 -4.43 1.48
CA ALA A 57 6.55 -4.27 1.96
C ALA A 57 7.05 -2.84 1.74
N GLY A 58 6.72 -2.21 0.62
CA GLY A 58 7.08 -0.83 0.32
C GLY A 58 6.47 0.17 1.31
N VAL A 59 5.16 0.07 1.55
CA VAL A 59 4.45 0.94 2.51
C VAL A 59 4.98 0.73 3.93
N LYS A 60 5.13 -0.53 4.35
CA LYS A 60 5.73 -0.83 5.66
C LYS A 60 7.13 -0.25 5.81
N ASN A 61 7.97 -0.33 4.78
CA ASN A 61 9.31 0.25 4.83
C ASN A 61 9.29 1.78 4.94
N MET A 62 8.34 2.46 4.28
CA MET A 62 8.17 3.92 4.44
C MET A 62 7.78 4.29 5.88
N GLU A 63 6.95 3.48 6.52
CA GLU A 63 6.54 3.67 7.91
C GLU A 63 7.68 3.38 8.89
N ASP A 64 8.39 2.27 8.70
CA ASP A 64 9.54 1.89 9.53
C ASP A 64 10.64 2.97 9.46
N ILE A 65 10.90 3.56 8.29
CA ILE A 65 11.86 4.66 8.15
C ILE A 65 11.40 5.90 8.93
N ALA A 66 10.12 6.25 8.88
CA ALA A 66 9.60 7.40 9.62
C ALA A 66 9.70 7.21 11.14
N MET A 67 9.37 6.01 11.65
CA MET A 67 9.44 5.71 13.09
C MET A 67 10.88 5.65 13.64
N ASN A 68 11.87 5.42 12.78
CA ASN A 68 13.29 5.38 13.16
C ASN A 68 14.03 6.70 12.89
N GLN A 69 13.34 7.72 12.37
CA GLN A 69 13.88 9.07 12.14
C GLN A 69 13.48 10.09 13.22
N ASP A 70 12.58 9.70 14.15
CA ASP A 70 12.29 10.38 15.41
C ASP A 70 13.28 9.96 16.52
#